data_AF-A0A3B6R8I7-F1
#
_entry.id   AF-A0A3B6R8I7-F1
#
_cell.length_a   1.000
_cell.length_b   1.000
_cell.length_c   1.000
_cell.angle_alpha   90.00
_cell.angle_beta   90.00
_cell.angle_gamma   90.00
#
_symmetry.space_group_name_H-M   'P 1'
#
loop_
_entity.id
_entity.type
_entity.pdbx_description
1 polymer ?
#
loop_
_entity_poly.entity_id
_entity_poly.type
_entity_poly.pdbx_seq_one_letter_code
_entity_poly.pdbx_strand_id
1 'polypeptide(L)'
;MSPQLSSLAASLGICVVSALAIALLVITLYILGTAVFCIREFTQRAHDWPPLIGTVFRQLNNFDKIFVEHVNADPAVVEHVLKTNFGKYSRGAFNTEIVKDLFGNGIFVTDGDKWRHQRKLASHEFSTKVLRDYSSDVFRMNAVKLAEKTSSAAANRITINMQ
;
A
#
# COMPACT_ATOMS: atom_id res chain seq x y z
N MET A 1 -63.47 -1.60 -36.50
CA MET A 1 -62.07 -1.54 -36.99
C MET A 1 -61.10 -1.26 -35.82
N SER A 2 -61.27 -1.96 -34.70
CA SER A 2 -60.61 -1.72 -33.40
C SER A 2 -59.88 -2.91 -32.72
N PRO A 3 -60.01 -4.20 -33.14
CA PRO A 3 -59.37 -5.30 -32.41
C PRO A 3 -57.90 -5.57 -32.79
N GLN A 4 -57.40 -5.01 -33.89
CA GLN A 4 -55.99 -5.26 -34.30
C GLN A 4 -54.98 -4.43 -33.52
N LEU A 5 -55.33 -3.19 -33.13
CA LEU A 5 -54.41 -2.26 -32.45
C LEU A 5 -54.05 -2.72 -31.02
N SER A 6 -55.00 -3.36 -30.32
CA SER A 6 -54.77 -3.90 -28.97
C SER A 6 -53.86 -5.13 -28.97
N SER A 7 -53.91 -5.95 -30.02
CA SER A 7 -53.08 -7.17 -30.14
C SER A 7 -51.59 -6.86 -30.37
N LEU A 8 -51.30 -5.80 -31.15
CA LEU A 8 -49.95 -5.32 -31.43
C LEU A 8 -49.31 -4.64 -30.21
N ALA A 9 -50.11 -3.90 -29.42
CA ALA A 9 -49.63 -3.32 -28.17
C ALA A 9 -49.28 -4.40 -27.13
N ALA A 10 -50.06 -5.48 -27.09
CA ALA A 10 -49.80 -6.62 -26.19
C ALA A 10 -48.52 -7.39 -26.56
N SER A 11 -48.26 -7.62 -27.85
CA SER A 11 -47.06 -8.34 -28.28
C SER A 11 -45.77 -7.53 -28.07
N LEU A 12 -45.81 -6.22 -28.30
CA LEU A 12 -44.69 -5.32 -28.00
C LEU A 12 -44.36 -5.27 -26.50
N GLY A 13 -45.38 -5.24 -25.64
CA GLY A 13 -45.19 -5.29 -24.18
C GLY A 13 -44.50 -6.57 -23.71
N ILE A 14 -44.87 -7.72 -24.26
CA ILE A 14 -44.26 -9.02 -23.94
C ILE A 14 -42.78 -9.07 -24.37
N CYS A 15 -42.44 -8.51 -25.54
CA CYS A 15 -41.07 -8.44 -26.02
C CYS A 15 -40.16 -7.56 -25.15
N VAL A 16 -40.68 -6.44 -24.61
CA VAL A 16 -39.89 -5.57 -23.73
C VAL A 16 -39.63 -6.24 -22.38
N VAL A 17 -40.64 -6.91 -21.81
CA VAL A 17 -40.50 -7.62 -20.53
C VAL A 17 -39.51 -8.79 -20.66
N SER A 18 -39.57 -9.55 -21.77
CA SER A 18 -38.63 -10.66 -22.00
C SER A 18 -37.20 -10.15 -22.21
N ALA A 19 -37.00 -9.05 -22.95
CA ALA A 19 -35.68 -8.44 -23.14
C ALA A 19 -35.08 -7.94 -21.82
N LEU A 20 -35.87 -7.30 -20.96
CA LEU A 20 -35.43 -6.85 -19.64
C LEU A 20 -35.08 -8.04 -18.72
N ALA A 21 -35.88 -9.11 -18.76
CA ALA A 21 -35.60 -10.32 -17.98
C ALA A 21 -34.27 -10.97 -18.40
N ILE A 22 -34.00 -11.07 -19.71
CA ILE A 22 -32.74 -11.59 -20.23
C ILE A 22 -31.57 -10.71 -19.82
N ALA A 23 -31.70 -9.38 -19.92
CA ALA A 23 -30.65 -8.45 -19.52
C ALA A 23 -30.30 -8.58 -18.03
N LEU A 24 -31.30 -8.68 -17.15
CA LEU A 24 -31.09 -8.89 -15.72
C LEU A 24 -30.42 -10.25 -15.44
N LEU A 25 -30.79 -11.29 -16.17
CA LEU A 25 -30.18 -12.62 -16.04
C LEU A 25 -28.70 -12.58 -16.46
N VAL A 26 -28.36 -11.89 -17.55
CA VAL A 26 -26.97 -11.71 -17.99
C VAL A 26 -26.16 -10.92 -16.95
N ILE A 27 -26.73 -9.85 -16.39
CA ILE A 27 -26.05 -9.04 -15.36
C ILE A 27 -25.80 -9.86 -14.09
N THR A 28 -26.80 -10.64 -13.63
CA THR A 28 -26.66 -11.47 -12.43
C THR A 28 -25.62 -12.58 -12.64
N LEU A 29 -25.58 -13.22 -13.81
CA LEU A 29 -24.55 -14.19 -14.16
C LEU A 29 -23.15 -13.56 -14.23
N TYR A 30 -23.02 -12.35 -14.75
CA TYR A 30 -21.76 -11.62 -14.77
C TYR A 30 -21.24 -11.29 -13.36
N ILE A 31 -22.13 -10.80 -12.48
CA ILE A 31 -21.79 -10.50 -11.08
C ILE A 31 -21.41 -11.79 -10.33
N LEU A 32 -22.15 -12.88 -10.53
CA LEU A 32 -21.82 -14.17 -9.93
C LEU A 32 -20.47 -14.71 -10.44
N GLY A 33 -20.19 -14.59 -11.74
CA GLY A 33 -18.92 -15.01 -12.33
C GLY A 33 -17.73 -14.25 -11.75
N THR A 34 -17.84 -12.93 -11.64
CA THR A 34 -16.81 -12.09 -11.02
C THR A 34 -16.65 -12.37 -9.53
N ALA A 35 -17.74 -12.58 -8.79
CA ALA A 35 -17.69 -12.97 -7.38
C ALA A 35 -16.99 -14.32 -7.18
N VAL A 36 -17.30 -15.33 -8.01
CA VAL A 36 -16.64 -16.65 -7.96
C VAL A 36 -15.16 -16.54 -8.32
N PHE A 37 -14.81 -15.75 -9.33
CA PHE A 37 -13.42 -15.48 -9.68
C PHE A 37 -12.66 -14.81 -8.53
N CYS A 38 -13.25 -13.79 -7.91
CA CYS A 38 -12.70 -13.12 -6.73
C CYS A 38 -12.53 -14.09 -5.55
N ILE A 39 -13.51 -14.94 -5.27
CA ILE A 39 -13.42 -15.94 -4.19
C ILE A 39 -12.32 -16.96 -4.50
N ARG A 40 -12.21 -17.43 -5.75
CA ARG A 40 -11.20 -18.42 -6.15
C ARG A 40 -9.78 -17.85 -6.08
N GLU A 41 -9.57 -16.63 -6.55
CA GLU A 41 -8.31 -15.91 -6.44
C GLU A 41 -7.96 -15.66 -4.95
N PHE A 42 -8.96 -15.30 -4.13
CA PHE A 42 -8.77 -15.09 -2.70
C PHE A 42 -8.43 -16.39 -1.95
N THR A 43 -9.09 -17.51 -2.26
CA THR A 43 -8.82 -18.81 -1.61
C THR A 43 -7.51 -19.42 -2.06
N GLN A 44 -7.13 -19.30 -3.34
CA GLN A 44 -5.82 -19.72 -3.83
C GLN A 44 -4.70 -18.93 -3.17
N ARG A 45 -4.85 -17.61 -3.05
CA ARG A 45 -3.91 -16.81 -2.27
C ARG A 45 -3.89 -17.29 -0.83
N ALA A 46 -5.04 -17.40 -0.15
CA ALA A 46 -5.17 -17.77 1.26
C ALA A 46 -4.49 -19.11 1.63
N HIS A 47 -4.54 -20.13 0.76
CA HIS A 47 -3.96 -21.45 1.02
C HIS A 47 -2.42 -21.43 1.11
N ASP A 48 -1.76 -20.50 0.43
CA ASP A 48 -0.29 -20.36 0.49
C ASP A 48 0.19 -19.54 1.71
N TRP A 49 -0.72 -18.97 2.50
CA TRP A 49 -0.40 -18.25 3.73
C TRP A 49 -0.58 -19.17 4.94
N PRO A 50 0.37 -19.16 5.90
CA PRO A 50 0.09 -19.75 7.20
C PRO A 50 -1.11 -19.03 7.86
N PRO A 51 -1.85 -19.71 8.76
CA PRO A 51 -3.12 -19.24 9.34
C PRO A 51 -2.94 -18.13 10.38
N LEU A 52 -2.16 -17.10 10.06
CA LEU A 52 -2.02 -15.89 10.85
C LEU A 52 -2.84 -14.79 10.18
N ILE A 53 -4.12 -14.82 10.55
CA ILE A 53 -5.03 -13.69 10.79
C ILE A 53 -4.65 -12.39 10.06
N GLY A 54 -5.53 -12.01 9.14
CA GLY A 54 -5.43 -10.77 8.40
C GLY A 54 -5.31 -9.55 9.30
N THR A 55 -4.19 -8.84 9.17
CA THR A 55 -4.05 -7.39 9.42
C THR A 55 -2.69 -6.83 8.99
N VAL A 56 -1.71 -7.63 8.55
CA VAL A 56 -0.31 -7.19 8.58
C VAL A 56 0.16 -6.28 7.42
N PHE A 57 -0.60 -6.08 6.33
CA PHE A 57 -0.10 -5.24 5.21
C PHE A 57 -1.06 -4.20 4.64
N ARG A 58 -2.18 -3.95 5.32
CA ARG A 58 -2.99 -2.78 5.03
C ARG A 58 -2.35 -1.59 5.75
N GLN A 59 -1.78 -0.67 4.96
CA GLN A 59 -1.27 0.67 5.31
C GLN A 59 0.25 0.81 5.49
N LEU A 60 0.91 1.16 4.38
CA LEU A 60 2.21 1.85 4.40
C LEU A 60 2.21 3.22 5.11
N ASN A 61 1.05 3.78 5.47
CA ASN A 61 0.99 5.04 6.21
C ASN A 61 1.32 4.90 7.72
N ASN A 62 1.36 3.68 8.26
CA ASN A 62 1.58 3.40 9.68
C ASN A 62 2.73 2.40 9.92
N PHE A 63 3.79 2.44 9.12
CA PHE A 63 4.95 1.54 9.29
C PHE A 63 5.53 1.57 10.71
N ASP A 64 5.42 2.71 11.41
CA ASP A 64 5.87 2.86 12.80
C ASP A 64 4.88 2.27 13.84
N LYS A 65 3.58 2.28 13.54
CA LYS A 65 2.52 1.86 14.49
C LYS A 65 2.18 0.37 14.40
N ILE A 66 2.24 -0.22 13.20
CA ILE A 66 1.83 -1.62 12.96
C ILE A 66 2.95 -2.62 13.31
N PHE A 67 4.22 -2.26 13.14
CA PHE A 67 5.35 -3.07 13.59
C PHE A 67 5.39 -3.24 15.11
N VAL A 68 4.79 -2.31 15.86
CA VAL A 68 4.76 -2.35 17.33
C VAL A 68 3.50 -3.06 17.85
N GLU A 69 2.38 -3.00 17.12
CA GLU A 69 1.10 -3.52 17.61
C GLU A 69 0.81 -4.98 17.23
N HIS A 70 1.32 -5.47 16.08
CA HIS A 70 0.93 -6.79 15.55
C HIS A 70 2.10 -7.70 15.15
N VAL A 71 3.29 -7.14 14.93
CA VAL A 71 4.53 -7.92 14.99
C VAL A 71 4.93 -7.83 16.45
N ASN A 72 4.61 -8.85 17.26
CA ASN A 72 5.41 -9.04 18.46
C ASN A 72 6.86 -9.00 17.98
N ALA A 73 7.71 -8.17 18.58
CA ALA A 73 9.13 -8.05 18.24
C ALA A 73 9.91 -9.36 18.52
N ASP A 74 9.21 -10.51 18.47
CA ASP A 74 9.73 -11.84 18.33
C ASP A 74 10.65 -11.87 17.10
N PRO A 75 11.96 -12.07 17.33
CA PRO A 75 12.94 -12.17 16.27
C PRO A 75 12.58 -13.24 15.23
N ALA A 76 11.86 -14.30 15.60
CA ALA A 76 11.48 -15.37 14.68
C ALA A 76 10.46 -14.89 13.64
N VAL A 77 9.50 -14.05 14.03
CA VAL A 77 8.50 -13.48 13.11
C VAL A 77 9.17 -12.48 12.18
N VAL A 78 10.06 -11.64 12.71
CA VAL A 78 10.82 -10.66 11.93
C VAL A 78 11.74 -11.37 10.93
N GLU A 79 12.44 -12.44 11.34
CA GLU A 79 13.27 -13.24 10.46
C GLU A 79 12.43 -13.93 9.37
N HIS A 80 11.26 -14.45 9.74
CA HIS A 80 10.37 -15.08 8.77
C HIS A 80 9.95 -14.11 7.66
N VAL A 81 9.52 -12.90 8.02
CA VAL A 81 9.05 -11.88 7.07
C VAL A 81 10.19 -11.28 6.26
N LEU A 82 11.31 -10.92 6.89
CA LEU A 82 12.38 -10.16 6.24
C LEU A 82 13.45 -11.01 5.55
N LYS A 83 13.58 -12.30 5.93
CA LYS A 83 14.65 -13.18 5.44
C LYS A 83 14.11 -14.45 4.80
N THR A 84 13.31 -15.23 5.53
CA THR A 84 12.94 -16.59 5.11
C THR A 84 11.87 -16.61 4.01
N ASN A 85 10.85 -15.77 4.12
CA ASN A 85 9.70 -15.74 3.21
C ASN A 85 9.46 -14.35 2.59
N PHE A 86 10.52 -13.56 2.42
CA PHE A 86 10.43 -12.18 1.91
C PHE A 86 9.61 -12.05 0.61
N GLY A 87 9.75 -13.00 -0.33
CA GLY A 87 9.03 -12.95 -1.62
C GLY A 87 7.51 -13.13 -1.51
N LYS A 88 7.01 -13.70 -0.40
CA LYS A 88 5.56 -13.78 -0.14
C LYS A 88 4.99 -12.45 0.33
N TYR A 89 5.77 -11.65 1.05
CA TYR A 89 5.35 -10.37 1.60
C TYR A 89 5.71 -9.22 0.65
N SER A 90 4.82 -8.92 -0.30
CA SER A 90 4.93 -7.73 -1.16
C SER A 90 4.16 -6.55 -0.56
N ARG A 91 4.60 -5.31 -0.84
CA ARG A 91 3.90 -4.09 -0.40
C ARG A 91 2.50 -3.98 -1.01
N GLY A 92 2.30 -4.57 -2.20
CA GLY A 92 1.05 -4.53 -2.93
C GLY A 92 0.86 -3.22 -3.71
N ALA A 93 0.09 -3.30 -4.81
CA ALA A 93 -0.05 -2.22 -5.78
C ALA A 93 -0.57 -0.90 -5.20
N PHE A 94 -1.54 -0.97 -4.29
CA PHE A 94 -2.12 0.22 -3.63
C PHE A 94 -1.08 1.07 -2.89
N ASN A 95 -0.22 0.39 -2.15
CA ASN A 95 0.83 0.99 -1.35
C ASN A 95 1.90 1.60 -2.27
N THR A 96 2.28 0.87 -3.33
CA THR A 96 3.19 1.37 -4.38
C THR A 96 2.64 2.63 -5.02
N GLU A 97 1.37 2.68 -5.42
CA GLU A 97 0.75 3.84 -6.07
C GLU A 97 0.79 5.11 -5.21
N ILE A 98 0.50 4.99 -3.91
CA ILE A 98 0.52 6.15 -2.99
C ILE A 98 1.93 6.74 -2.87
N VAL A 99 2.95 5.89 -2.76
CA VAL A 99 4.33 6.36 -2.50
C VAL A 99 5.11 6.66 -3.78
N LYS A 100 4.63 6.20 -4.93
CA LYS A 100 5.33 6.31 -6.22
C LYS A 100 5.46 7.75 -6.68
N ASP A 101 4.46 8.60 -6.44
CA ASP A 101 4.54 10.00 -6.86
C ASP A 101 5.61 10.78 -6.07
N LEU A 102 5.83 10.41 -4.80
CA LEU A 102 6.82 11.04 -3.94
C LEU A 102 8.23 10.45 -4.09
N PHE A 103 8.34 9.13 -4.17
CA PHE A 103 9.63 8.41 -4.16
C PHE A 103 10.00 7.77 -5.50
N GLY A 104 9.21 8.01 -6.54
CA GLY A 104 9.40 7.43 -7.86
C GLY A 104 9.41 5.90 -7.82
N ASN A 105 10.37 5.28 -8.53
CA ASN A 105 10.61 3.84 -8.47
C ASN A 105 11.78 3.49 -7.51
N GLY A 106 11.90 4.25 -6.42
CA GLY A 106 12.98 4.10 -5.44
C GLY A 106 12.83 2.89 -4.51
N ILE A 107 13.77 2.76 -3.57
CA ILE A 107 13.85 1.66 -2.58
C ILE A 107 12.62 1.51 -1.68
N PHE A 108 11.83 2.58 -1.55
CA PHE A 108 10.58 2.56 -0.78
C PHE A 108 9.37 2.07 -1.57
N VAL A 109 9.51 1.97 -2.90
CA VAL A 109 8.40 1.72 -3.84
C VAL A 109 8.53 0.35 -4.51
N THR A 110 9.76 -0.12 -4.72
CA THR A 110 10.04 -1.40 -5.37
C THR A 110 10.05 -2.57 -4.37
N ASP A 111 9.72 -3.77 -4.87
CA ASP A 111 9.73 -5.03 -4.13
C ASP A 111 10.68 -6.06 -4.79
N GLY A 112 10.90 -7.18 -4.11
CA GLY A 112 11.67 -8.32 -4.63
C GLY A 112 13.14 -8.02 -4.92
N ASP A 113 13.67 -8.54 -6.02
CA ASP A 113 15.09 -8.40 -6.37
C ASP A 113 15.51 -6.96 -6.66
N LYS A 114 14.60 -6.15 -7.20
CA LYS A 114 14.84 -4.71 -7.41
C LYS A 114 15.08 -4.00 -6.08
N TRP A 115 14.25 -4.29 -5.09
CA TRP A 115 14.44 -3.78 -3.73
C TRP A 115 15.75 -4.28 -3.12
N ARG A 116 16.06 -5.57 -3.23
CA ARG A 116 17.30 -6.17 -2.70
C ARG A 116 18.54 -5.50 -3.30
N HIS A 117 18.52 -5.27 -4.61
CA HIS A 117 19.60 -4.59 -5.32
C HIS A 117 19.75 -3.15 -4.85
N GLN A 118 18.67 -2.37 -4.81
CA GLN A 118 18.69 -0.98 -4.34
C GLN A 118 19.13 -0.86 -2.88
N ARG A 119 18.68 -1.78 -2.00
CA ARG A 119 19.11 -1.84 -0.60
C ARG A 119 20.59 -2.15 -0.46
N LYS A 120 21.12 -3.05 -1.28
CA LYS A 120 22.56 -3.35 -1.28
C LYS A 120 23.37 -2.11 -1.66
N LEU A 121 22.99 -1.42 -2.73
CA LEU A 121 23.63 -0.16 -3.13
C LEU A 121 23.54 0.90 -2.04
N ALA A 122 22.34 1.14 -1.50
CA ALA A 122 22.13 2.09 -0.41
C ALA A 122 22.97 1.74 0.83
N SER A 123 23.09 0.47 1.19
CA SER A 123 23.86 0.06 2.37
C SER A 123 25.35 0.41 2.31
N HIS A 124 25.92 0.52 1.10
CA HIS A 124 27.30 0.97 0.91
C HIS A 124 27.43 2.48 1.12
N GLU A 125 26.50 3.26 0.55
CA GLU A 125 26.45 4.72 0.70
C GLU A 125 26.13 5.14 2.15
N PHE A 126 25.29 4.38 2.85
CA PHE A 126 24.95 4.59 4.25
C PHE A 126 25.86 3.80 5.21
N SER A 127 27.08 3.43 4.79
CA SER A 127 28.01 2.76 5.67
C SER A 127 28.45 3.67 6.82
N THR A 128 28.80 3.08 7.98
CA THR A 128 29.25 3.82 9.16
C THR A 128 30.42 4.75 8.85
N LYS A 129 31.31 4.35 7.94
CA LYS A 129 32.43 5.19 7.51
C LYS A 129 31.94 6.43 6.76
N VAL A 130 31.12 6.25 5.73
CA VAL A 130 30.60 7.37 4.92
C VAL A 130 29.76 8.32 5.77
N LEU A 131 28.87 7.78 6.61
CA LEU A 131 28.06 8.57 7.53
C LEU A 131 28.91 9.36 8.52
N ARG A 132 29.91 8.73 9.16
CA ARG A 132 30.77 9.45 10.09
C ARG A 132 31.56 10.56 9.38
N ASP A 133 32.14 10.26 8.23
CA ASP A 133 33.02 11.19 7.53
C ASP A 133 32.22 12.37 6.93
N TYR A 134 31.02 12.13 6.37
CA TYR A 134 30.19 13.19 5.78
C TYR A 134 29.27 13.87 6.79
N SER A 135 28.55 13.10 7.60
CA SER A 135 27.53 13.66 8.47
C SER A 135 28.12 14.44 9.64
N SER A 136 29.31 14.08 10.15
CA SER A 136 29.90 14.82 11.29
C SER A 136 30.13 16.30 10.97
N ASP A 137 30.62 16.62 9.78
CA ASP A 137 30.85 18.00 9.37
C ASP A 137 29.54 18.77 9.15
N VAL A 138 28.58 18.13 8.49
CA VAL A 138 27.24 18.71 8.26
C VAL A 138 26.52 18.94 9.59
N PHE A 139 26.51 17.96 10.49
CA PHE A 139 25.90 18.08 11.81
C PHE A 139 26.58 19.15 12.64
N ARG A 140 27.91 19.20 12.66
CA ARG A 140 28.66 20.23 13.37
C ARG A 140 28.32 21.63 12.85
N MET A 141 28.34 21.83 11.54
CA MET A 141 27.99 23.12 10.93
C MET A 141 26.56 23.55 11.29
N ASN A 142 25.59 22.62 11.19
CA ASN A 142 24.20 22.94 11.50
C ASN A 142 23.98 23.14 13.00
N ALA A 143 24.71 22.43 13.86
CA ALA A 143 24.68 22.61 15.30
C ALA A 143 25.19 24.00 15.71
N VAL A 144 26.26 24.49 15.08
CA VAL A 144 26.75 25.87 15.30
C VAL A 144 25.69 26.89 14.89
N LYS A 145 25.12 26.77 13.69
CA LYS A 145 24.05 27.67 13.21
C LYS A 145 22.83 27.66 14.13
N LEU A 146 22.46 26.48 14.64
CA LEU A 146 21.36 26.36 15.58
C LEU A 146 21.71 27.04 16.91
N ALA A 147 22.89 26.79 17.46
CA ALA A 147 23.36 27.41 18.70
C ALA A 147 23.38 28.95 18.60
N GLU A 148 23.85 29.50 17.48
CA GLU A 148 23.80 30.94 17.20
C GLU A 148 22.37 31.48 17.22
N LYS A 149 21.46 30.85 16.49
CA LYS A 149 20.04 31.26 16.45
C LYS A 149 19.38 31.20 17.82
N THR A 150 19.63 30.14 18.57
CA THR A 150 19.08 29.97 19.93
C THR A 150 19.68 31.00 20.88
N SER A 151 20.97 31.31 20.78
CA SER A 151 21.63 32.34 21.58
C SER A 151 21.09 33.74 21.28
N SER A 152 20.91 34.08 20.00
CA SER A 152 20.31 35.36 19.59
C SER A 152 18.85 35.48 20.04
N ALA A 153 18.07 34.40 19.92
CA ALA A 153 16.69 34.38 20.41
C ALA A 153 16.63 34.56 21.93
N ALA A 154 17.51 33.88 22.68
CA ALA A 154 17.62 34.03 24.12
C ALA A 154 17.96 35.46 24.55
N ALA A 155 18.95 36.09 23.88
CA ALA A 155 19.33 37.48 24.13
C ALA A 155 18.17 38.47 23.89
N ASN A 156 17.34 38.18 22.88
CA ASN A 156 16.21 39.02 22.48
C ASN A 156 14.87 38.61 23.14
N ARG A 157 14.88 37.62 24.05
CA ARG A 157 13.68 37.05 24.70
C ARG A 157 12.61 36.59 23.71
N ILE A 158 13.04 36.04 22.57
CA ILE A 158 12.16 35.47 21.53
C ILE A 158 11.91 34.00 21.86
N THR A 159 10.64 33.61 21.92
CA THR A 159 10.25 32.20 22.09
C THR A 159 10.45 31.42 20.80
N ILE A 160 11.14 30.28 20.87
CA ILE A 160 11.32 29.36 19.73
C ILE A 160 10.36 28.19 19.89
N ASN A 161 9.57 27.89 18.84
CA ASN A 161 8.83 26.64 18.73
C ASN A 161 9.76 25.52 18.23
N MET A 162 9.76 24.38 18.92
CA MET A 162 10.63 23.22 18.65
C MET A 162 9.91 22.08 17.91
N GLN A 163 8.64 22.27 17.56
CA GLN A 163 7.82 21.34 16.76
C GLN A 163 7.84 21.74 15.29
#